data_AF-A0A2N5IZT5-F1
#
_entry.id   AF-A0A2N5IZT5-F1
#
_cell.length_a   1.000
_cell.length_b   1.000
_cell.length_c   1.000
_cell.angle_alpha   90.00
_cell.angle_beta   90.00
_cell.angle_gamma   90.00
#
_symmetry.space_group_name_H-M   'P 1'
#
loop_
_entity.id
_entity.type
_entity.pdbx_description
1 polymer ?
#
loop_
_entity_poly.entity_id
_entity_poly.type
_entity_poly.pdbx_seq_one_letter_code
_entity_poly.pdbx_strand_id
1 'polypeptide(L)'
;MVNLRSHTTRLGVLDIGSNTIHMLIVDAAPGARPDPEASTKTTVRLMQYLKDDGSIKKAGIEAILEAVDEGMKLAEEYEITQLLAMATSAIREAPNGNKVLRKIEERIG
;
A
#
# COMPACT_ATOMS: atom_id res chain seq x y z
N MET A 1 32.69 -9.07 16.51
CA MET A 1 31.86 -9.23 15.29
C MET A 1 30.76 -8.18 15.38
N VAL A 2 30.86 -7.10 14.61
CA VAL A 2 29.84 -6.03 14.63
C VAL A 2 28.59 -6.61 13.98
N ASN A 3 27.47 -6.63 14.70
CA ASN A 3 26.20 -7.09 14.17
C ASN A 3 25.69 -6.04 13.15
N LEU A 4 25.91 -6.31 11.87
CA LEU A 4 25.48 -5.46 10.75
C LEU A 4 23.95 -5.26 10.70
N ARG A 5 23.17 -6.01 11.49
CA ARG A 5 21.71 -5.85 11.59
C ARG A 5 21.27 -4.64 12.43
N SER A 6 22.19 -3.92 13.09
CA SER A 6 21.86 -2.82 14.01
C SER A 6 21.28 -1.55 13.33
N HIS A 7 21.32 -1.44 11.99
CA HIS A 7 20.89 -0.23 11.27
C HIS A 7 19.92 -0.48 10.13
N THR A 8 19.34 -1.67 10.05
CA THR A 8 18.39 -2.03 8.99
C THR A 8 16.97 -1.78 9.47
N THR A 9 16.23 -0.95 8.75
CA THR A 9 14.79 -0.74 8.92
C THR A 9 14.05 -1.78 8.10
N ARG A 10 13.19 -2.56 8.73
CA ARG A 10 12.20 -3.36 8.01
C ARG A 10 11.07 -2.43 7.57
N LEU A 11 11.05 -2.11 6.29
CA LEU A 11 10.15 -1.14 5.67
C LEU A 11 9.10 -1.87 4.83
N GLY A 12 7.83 -1.62 5.11
CA GLY A 12 6.73 -1.92 4.20
C GLY A 12 6.53 -0.75 3.22
N VAL A 13 6.51 -1.03 1.93
CA VAL A 13 6.15 -0.06 0.89
C VAL A 13 4.83 -0.48 0.28
N LEU A 14 3.77 0.30 0.55
CA LEU A 14 2.43 0.09 0.04
C LEU A 14 2.15 1.04 -1.12
N ASP A 15 2.13 0.51 -2.34
CA ASP A 15 1.78 1.25 -3.55
C ASP A 15 0.34 0.96 -3.98
N ILE A 16 -0.50 1.99 -3.98
CA ILE A 16 -1.92 1.93 -4.27
C ILE A 16 -2.16 2.48 -5.69
N GLY A 17 -2.08 1.56 -6.65
CA GLY A 17 -2.28 1.80 -8.08
C GLY A 17 -3.73 1.65 -8.54
N SER A 18 -4.02 2.17 -9.73
CA SER A 18 -5.33 2.01 -10.38
C SER A 18 -5.62 0.56 -10.81
N ASN A 19 -4.58 -0.21 -11.15
CA ASN A 19 -4.75 -1.61 -11.55
C ASN A 19 -4.48 -2.57 -10.38
N THR A 20 -3.47 -2.28 -9.58
CA THR A 20 -2.96 -3.17 -8.54
C THR A 20 -2.58 -2.40 -7.30
N ILE A 21 -2.74 -3.05 -6.15
CA ILE A 21 -2.20 -2.61 -4.88
C ILE A 21 -1.10 -3.59 -4.50
N HIS A 22 0.07 -3.08 -4.14
CA HIS A 22 1.27 -3.87 -3.93
C HIS A 22 1.92 -3.50 -2.60
N MET A 23 2.11 -4.49 -1.73
CA MET A 23 2.96 -4.37 -0.55
C MET A 23 4.29 -5.06 -0.85
N LEU A 24 5.39 -4.34 -0.65
CA LEU A 24 6.74 -4.88 -0.69
C LEU A 24 7.41 -4.68 0.67
N ILE A 25 7.91 -5.76 1.26
CA ILE A 25 8.71 -5.74 2.48
C ILE A 25 10.18 -5.74 2.07
N VAL A 26 10.91 -4.73 2.53
CA VAL A 26 12.35 -4.61 2.32
C VAL A 26 13.09 -4.38 3.62
N ASP A 27 14.31 -4.89 3.66
CA ASP A 27 15.34 -4.45 4.58
C ASP A 27 16.10 -3.28 3.97
N ALA A 28 15.95 -2.10 4.57
CA ALA A 28 16.54 -0.86 4.08
C ALA A 28 17.55 -0.30 5.07
N ALA A 29 18.73 0.09 4.58
CA ALA A 29 19.73 0.83 5.34
C ALA A 29 20.19 2.05 4.54
N PRO A 30 20.49 3.20 5.18
CA PRO A 30 20.96 4.39 4.49
C PRO A 30 22.22 4.11 3.65
N GLY A 31 22.20 4.51 2.37
CA GLY A 31 23.32 4.32 1.45
C GLY A 31 23.48 2.88 0.90
N ALA A 32 22.63 1.95 1.33
CA ALA A 32 22.58 0.58 0.79
C ALA A 32 21.38 0.40 -0.16
N ARG A 33 21.48 -0.60 -1.03
CA ARG A 33 20.33 -1.06 -1.82
C ARG A 33 19.35 -1.78 -0.87
N PRO A 34 18.03 -1.52 -0.94
CA PRO A 34 17.05 -2.29 -0.18
C PRO A 34 17.03 -3.74 -0.64
N ASP A 35 17.07 -4.66 0.32
CA ASP A 35 16.99 -6.10 0.08
C ASP A 35 15.53 -6.55 0.21
N PRO A 36 14.91 -7.13 -0.83
CA PRO A 36 13.52 -7.58 -0.78
C PRO A 36 13.38 -8.84 0.06
N GLU A 37 12.39 -8.85 0.93
CA GLU A 37 12.09 -9.99 1.81
C GLU A 37 10.80 -10.71 1.36
N ALA A 38 9.72 -9.94 1.14
CA ALA A 38 8.42 -10.49 0.78
C ALA A 38 7.58 -9.49 0.00
N SER A 39 6.55 -9.97 -0.70
CA SER A 39 5.58 -9.09 -1.34
C SER A 39 4.23 -9.77 -1.51
N THR A 40 3.18 -8.95 -1.52
CA THR A 40 1.84 -9.36 -1.97
C THR A 40 1.28 -8.34 -2.94
N LYS A 41 0.59 -8.82 -3.96
CA LYS A 41 0.06 -8.00 -5.05
C LYS A 41 -1.39 -8.38 -5.34
N THR A 42 -2.29 -7.45 -5.10
CA THR A 42 -3.72 -7.62 -5.33
C THR A 42 -4.15 -6.84 -6.56
N THR A 43 -4.84 -7.50 -7.49
CA THR A 43 -5.40 -6.86 -8.68
C THR A 43 -6.78 -6.31 -8.38
N VAL A 44 -6.95 -4.99 -8.53
CA VAL A 44 -8.22 -4.28 -8.24
C VAL A 44 -8.94 -3.85 -9.52
N ARG A 45 -8.20 -3.36 -10.53
CA ARG A 45 -8.75 -2.78 -11.79
C ARG A 45 -9.76 -1.65 -11.54
N LEU A 46 -9.36 -0.63 -10.76
CA LEU A 46 -10.18 0.50 -10.32
C LEU A 46 -11.05 1.14 -11.41
N MET A 47 -10.58 1.15 -12.66
CA MET A 47 -11.32 1.67 -13.82
C MET A 47 -12.72 1.04 -13.98
N GLN A 48 -12.91 -0.24 -13.61
CA GLN A 48 -14.23 -0.90 -13.69
C GLN A 48 -15.21 -0.39 -12.63
N TYR A 49 -14.69 0.25 -11.58
CA TYR A 49 -15.45 0.79 -10.46
C TYR A 49 -15.69 2.29 -10.56
N LEU A 50 -15.36 2.95 -11.67
CA LEU A 50 -15.67 4.36 -11.84
C LEU A 50 -17.13 4.53 -12.29
N LYS A 51 -17.75 5.58 -11.77
CA LYS A 51 -18.98 6.16 -12.33
C LYS A 51 -18.61 7.12 -13.47
N ASP A 52 -19.62 7.59 -14.20
CA ASP A 52 -19.45 8.49 -15.34
C ASP A 52 -18.80 9.83 -14.95
N ASP A 53 -18.97 10.27 -13.71
CA ASP A 53 -18.35 11.47 -13.14
C ASP A 53 -16.90 11.24 -12.64
N GLY A 54 -16.37 10.03 -12.77
CA GLY A 54 -15.07 9.63 -12.24
C GLY A 54 -15.07 9.26 -10.75
N SER A 55 -16.22 9.34 -10.06
CA SER A 55 -16.32 8.90 -8.65
C SER A 55 -16.14 7.38 -8.55
N ILE A 56 -15.43 6.94 -7.52
CA ILE A 56 -15.24 5.53 -7.23
C ILE A 56 -16.54 4.97 -6.60
N LYS A 57 -17.11 3.92 -7.22
CA LYS A 57 -18.27 3.17 -6.72
C LYS A 57 -17.94 2.52 -5.38
N LYS A 58 -18.96 2.28 -4.56
CA LYS A 58 -18.80 1.59 -3.26
C LYS A 58 -18.02 0.29 -3.39
N ALA A 59 -18.34 -0.56 -4.38
CA ALA A 59 -17.62 -1.80 -4.64
C ALA A 59 -16.12 -1.62 -4.91
N GLY A 60 -15.72 -0.52 -5.56
CA GLY A 60 -14.30 -0.19 -5.76
C GLY A 60 -13.62 0.26 -4.49
N ILE A 61 -14.32 0.98 -3.62
CA ILE A 61 -13.80 1.36 -2.30
C ILE A 61 -13.57 0.11 -1.45
N GLU A 62 -14.54 -0.80 -1.38
CA GLU A 62 -14.37 -2.07 -0.64
C GLU A 62 -13.21 -2.90 -1.22
N ALA A 63 -13.12 -3.04 -2.55
CA ALA A 63 -12.02 -3.77 -3.19
C ALA A 63 -10.63 -3.14 -2.92
N ILE A 64 -10.54 -1.80 -2.83
CA ILE A 64 -9.32 -1.12 -2.41
C ILE A 64 -9.00 -1.47 -0.95
N LEU A 65 -9.97 -1.38 -0.05
CA LEU A 65 -9.75 -1.62 1.38
C LEU A 65 -9.36 -3.07 1.65
N GLU A 66 -10.03 -4.04 1.02
CA GLU A 66 -9.67 -5.46 1.11
C GLU A 66 -8.23 -5.70 0.65
N ALA A 67 -7.82 -5.09 -0.46
CA ALA A 67 -6.46 -5.22 -0.98
C ALA A 67 -5.41 -4.52 -0.09
N VAL A 68 -5.76 -3.41 0.56
CA VAL A 68 -4.92 -2.76 1.58
C VAL A 68 -4.80 -3.67 2.80
N ASP A 69 -5.90 -4.28 3.26
CA ASP A 69 -5.91 -5.20 4.40
C ASP A 69 -5.01 -6.42 4.13
N GLU A 70 -5.01 -6.97 2.91
CA GLU A 70 -4.06 -8.03 2.52
C GLU A 70 -2.59 -7.57 2.59
N GLY A 71 -2.31 -6.33 2.19
CA GLY A 71 -0.97 -5.74 2.35
C GLY A 71 -0.58 -5.57 3.82
N MET A 72 -1.51 -5.12 4.66
CA MET A 72 -1.27 -4.91 6.09
C MET A 72 -1.10 -6.21 6.87
N LYS A 73 -1.76 -7.31 6.47
CA LYS A 73 -1.48 -8.65 7.01
C LYS A 73 -0.01 -9.06 6.78
N LEU A 74 0.52 -8.81 5.58
CA LEU A 74 1.94 -9.08 5.30
C LEU A 74 2.86 -8.17 6.12
N ALA A 75 2.48 -6.91 6.31
CA ALA A 75 3.21 -5.98 7.17
C ALA A 75 3.28 -6.45 8.63
N GLU A 76 2.18 -7.00 9.15
CA GLU A 76 2.11 -7.58 10.50
C GLU A 76 2.95 -8.86 10.59
N GLU A 77 2.81 -9.78 9.64
CA GLU A 77 3.57 -11.04 9.58
C GLU A 77 5.10 -10.82 9.59
N TYR A 78 5.56 -9.78 8.88
CA TYR A 78 6.98 -9.45 8.77
C TYR A 78 7.45 -8.41 9.80
N GLU A 79 6.59 -8.02 10.75
CA GLU A 79 6.89 -7.09 11.83
C GLU A 79 7.57 -5.80 11.32
N ILE A 80 6.94 -5.14 10.33
CA ILE A 80 7.52 -3.90 9.79
C ILE A 80 7.68 -2.86 10.90
N THR A 81 8.78 -2.12 10.81
CA THR A 81 9.10 -1.03 11.75
C THR A 81 8.70 0.33 11.21
N GLN A 82 8.53 0.43 9.88
CA GLN A 82 8.05 1.63 9.20
C GLN A 82 7.19 1.23 8.00
N LEU A 83 6.20 2.08 7.69
CA LEU A 83 5.35 1.96 6.51
C LEU A 83 5.51 3.22 5.65
N LEU A 84 5.75 3.03 4.36
CA LEU A 84 5.64 4.06 3.34
C LEU A 84 4.46 3.72 2.43
N ALA A 85 3.36 4.45 2.58
CA ALA A 85 2.19 4.30 1.72
C ALA A 85 2.15 5.41 0.66
N MET A 86 1.84 5.03 -0.59
CA MET A 86 1.65 5.95 -1.70
C MET A 86 0.38 5.60 -2.47
N ALA A 87 -0.43 6.62 -2.77
CA ALA A 87 -1.59 6.48 -3.64
C ALA A 87 -1.36 7.23 -4.95
N THR A 88 -1.52 6.54 -6.07
CA THR A 88 -1.38 7.11 -7.41
C THR A 88 -2.55 8.04 -7.77
N SER A 89 -2.47 8.69 -8.94
CA SER A 89 -3.42 9.71 -9.37
C SER A 89 -4.88 9.25 -9.40
N ALA A 90 -5.16 7.99 -9.76
CA ALA A 90 -6.54 7.52 -9.95
C ALA A 90 -7.42 7.63 -8.69
N ILE A 91 -6.84 7.55 -7.49
CA ILE A 91 -7.58 7.79 -6.25
C ILE A 91 -7.65 9.29 -5.95
N ARG A 92 -6.55 10.02 -6.14
CA ARG A 92 -6.47 11.46 -5.82
C ARG A 92 -7.35 12.33 -6.72
N GLU A 93 -7.51 11.94 -7.98
CA GLU A 93 -8.27 12.67 -9.00
C GLU A 93 -9.77 12.35 -8.99
N ALA A 94 -10.18 11.27 -8.32
CA ALA A 94 -11.60 10.94 -8.19
C ALA A 94 -12.32 12.03 -7.37
N PRO A 95 -13.56 12.45 -7.75
CA PRO A 95 -14.33 13.44 -6.98
C PRO A 95 -14.53 13.06 -5.50
N ASN A 96 -14.60 11.77 -5.19
CA ASN A 96 -14.69 11.26 -3.83
C ASN A 96 -13.35 10.72 -3.29
N GLY A 97 -12.23 11.07 -3.92
CA GLY A 97 -10.88 10.59 -3.60
C GLY A 97 -10.46 10.83 -2.16
N ASN A 98 -10.67 12.04 -1.63
CA ASN A 98 -10.35 12.38 -0.24
C ASN A 98 -11.08 11.48 0.78
N LYS A 99 -12.31 11.07 0.48
CA LYS A 99 -13.06 10.13 1.32
C LYS A 99 -12.45 8.73 1.28
N VAL A 100 -11.93 8.31 0.13
CA VAL A 100 -11.25 7.02 -0.05
C VAL A 100 -9.90 7.03 0.66
N LEU A 101 -9.10 8.09 0.51
CA LEU A 101 -7.81 8.24 1.19
C LEU A 101 -7.98 8.18 2.71
N ARG A 102 -8.95 8.90 3.28
CA ARG A 102 -9.23 8.83 4.71
C ARG A 102 -9.55 7.41 5.20
N LYS A 103 -10.30 6.64 4.41
CA LYS A 103 -10.61 5.23 4.75
C LYS A 103 -9.37 4.34 4.70
N ILE A 104 -8.45 4.62 3.79
CA ILE A 104 -7.16 3.91 3.70
C ILE A 104 -6.30 4.26 4.91
N GLU A 105 -6.19 5.55 5.27
CA GLU A 105 -5.47 6.02 6.47
C GLU A 105 -6.01 5.32 7.73
N GLU A 106 -7.34 5.27 7.89
CA GLU A 106 -7.98 4.55 9.01
C GLU A 106 -7.66 3.04 9.05
N ARG A 107 -7.20 2.43 7.95
CA ARG A 107 -6.78 1.01 7.90
C ARG A 107 -5.30 0.80 8.19
N ILE A 108 -4.46 1.74 7.79
CA ILE A 108 -3.00 1.58 7.88
C ILE A 108 -2.40 2.19 9.15
N GLY A 109 -3.17 2.99 9.90
CA GLY A 109 -2.75 3.66 11.13
C GLY A 109 -2.07 5.00 10.88
#